data_AF-A0A4Q1RDA2-F1
#
_entry.id   AF-A0A4Q1RDA2-F1
#
_cell.length_a   1.000
_cell.length_b   1.000
_cell.length_c   1.000
_cell.angle_alpha   90.00
_cell.angle_beta   90.00
_cell.angle_gamma   90.00
#
_symmetry.space_group_name_H-M   'P 1'
#
loop_
_entity.id
_entity.type
_entity.pdbx_description
1 polymer ?
#
loop_
_entity_poly.entity_id
_entity_poly.type
_entity_poly.pdbx_seq_one_letter_code
_entity_poly.pdbx_strand_id
1 'polypeptide(L)'
;MFLEFVNEVKDNIKHFLPGSYRNAEVFVMDYRKLNTTYKGLMVKREDETIAPIINMNQFYKAYQNQPGATMESIYRRIADVIMEASIQVNLKSIMDYDIAKDNLFIRVSSAERNKDMLVNVPHQLKEDLAITYHVDVSMDEKGLGSMLINNDLLKQYGITAEQLHEDAMKSSPHIMAPEVFSLGAMMEEMVEKDLFMMTSEEREMLQESIRKSAQMSSFFVVTNQQRIGGAGALFYPKMMDNLGEVLGHDYFILPSSIHEMLVLPDNGKISADELRMMVTEVNATQVSPAERLTDDVYYFDTKNHTFGKAERV
;
A
#
# COMPACT_ATOMS: atom_id res chain seq x y z
N MET A 1 -8.52 -4.03 29.13
CA MET A 1 -8.88 -4.96 28.04
C MET A 1 -7.79 -5.13 26.98
N PHE A 2 -7.48 -4.15 26.11
CA PHE A 2 -6.41 -4.33 25.09
C PHE A 2 -4.99 -4.41 25.67
N LEU A 3 -4.62 -3.49 26.57
CA LEU A 3 -3.28 -3.51 27.18
C LEU A 3 -3.04 -4.76 28.03
N GLU A 4 -4.08 -5.25 28.70
CA GLU A 4 -4.03 -6.52 29.43
C GLU A 4 -3.75 -7.69 28.48
N PHE A 5 -4.43 -7.75 27.34
CA PHE A 5 -4.16 -8.74 26.30
C PHE A 5 -2.71 -8.67 25.80
N VAL A 6 -2.17 -7.47 25.56
CA VAL A 6 -0.78 -7.31 25.11
C VAL A 6 0.22 -7.78 26.17
N ASN A 7 0.00 -7.46 27.45
CA ASN A 7 0.85 -7.91 28.55
C ASN A 7 0.76 -9.42 28.73
N GLU A 8 -0.45 -9.97 28.68
CA GLU A 8 -0.71 -11.41 28.76
C GLU A 8 0.04 -12.17 27.64
N VAL A 9 0.04 -11.65 26.41
CA VAL A 9 0.87 -12.21 25.33
C VAL A 9 2.36 -12.06 25.59
N LYS A 10 2.82 -10.88 26.00
CA LYS A 10 4.23 -10.62 26.30
C LYS A 10 4.79 -11.63 27.32
N ASP A 11 4.03 -11.90 28.37
CA ASP A 11 4.47 -12.74 29.48
C ASP A 11 4.46 -14.23 29.13
N ASN A 12 3.58 -14.67 28.22
CA ASN A 12 3.37 -16.09 27.92
C ASN A 12 3.92 -16.57 26.57
N ILE A 13 4.18 -15.69 25.59
CA ILE A 13 4.48 -16.10 24.20
C ILE A 13 5.69 -17.03 24.07
N LYS A 14 6.70 -16.90 24.94
CA LYS A 14 7.89 -17.76 24.93
C LYS A 14 7.58 -19.23 25.18
N HIS A 15 6.49 -19.56 25.86
CA HIS A 15 6.05 -20.95 26.08
C HIS A 15 5.55 -21.63 24.80
N PHE A 16 5.24 -20.85 23.77
CA PHE A 16 4.74 -21.31 22.48
C PHE A 16 5.81 -21.29 21.38
N LEU A 17 7.02 -20.84 21.71
CA LEU A 17 8.16 -20.77 20.79
C LEU A 17 9.14 -21.93 21.02
N PRO A 18 9.91 -22.33 19.99
CA PRO A 18 10.89 -23.41 20.12
C PRO A 18 12.03 -23.03 21.08
N GLY A 19 12.79 -24.04 21.52
CA GLY A 19 13.83 -23.87 22.54
C GLY A 19 14.91 -22.84 22.22
N SER A 20 15.10 -22.49 20.94
CA SER A 20 16.00 -21.41 20.50
C SER A 20 15.59 -20.02 21.01
N TYR A 21 14.31 -19.82 21.37
CA TYR A 21 13.79 -18.56 21.93
C TYR A 21 13.80 -18.53 23.47
N ARG A 22 14.37 -19.53 24.14
CA ARG A 22 14.37 -19.62 25.62
C ARG A 22 14.93 -18.35 26.27
N ASN A 23 16.04 -17.84 25.71
CA ASN A 23 16.72 -16.64 26.20
C ASN A 23 16.31 -15.38 25.42
N ALA A 24 15.28 -15.45 24.57
CA ALA A 24 14.84 -14.29 23.81
C ALA A 24 14.27 -13.21 24.73
N GLU A 25 14.56 -11.96 24.37
CA GLU A 25 13.96 -10.79 24.98
C GLU A 25 12.64 -10.46 24.28
N VAL A 26 11.62 -10.12 25.07
CA VAL A 26 10.29 -9.77 24.58
C VAL A 26 10.02 -8.29 24.86
N PHE A 27 9.89 -7.51 23.80
CA PHE A 27 9.63 -6.09 23.86
C PHE A 27 8.21 -5.78 23.41
N VAL A 28 7.59 -4.84 24.11
CA VAL A 28 6.34 -4.20 23.70
C VAL A 28 6.58 -2.71 23.55
N MET A 29 6.19 -2.15 22.42
CA MET A 29 6.42 -0.73 22.11
C MET A 29 5.28 -0.16 21.27
N ASP A 30 5.11 1.16 21.31
CA ASP A 30 4.33 1.85 20.28
C ASP A 30 5.17 1.91 19.00
N TYR A 31 4.69 1.23 17.98
CA TYR A 31 5.35 1.21 16.69
C TYR A 31 4.61 2.10 15.69
N ARG A 32 5.36 3.02 15.09
CA ARG A 32 4.84 3.94 14.06
C ARG A 32 5.35 3.48 12.69
N LYS A 33 4.41 3.28 11.77
CA LYS A 33 4.64 3.05 10.34
C LYS A 33 3.91 4.14 9.55
N LEU A 34 4.21 4.30 8.27
CA LEU A 34 3.44 5.18 7.40
C LEU A 34 1.95 4.83 7.53
N ASN A 35 1.14 5.87 7.69
CA ASN A 35 -0.31 5.86 7.84
C ASN A 35 -0.87 5.12 9.07
N THR A 36 -0.05 4.49 9.93
CA THR A 36 -0.58 3.69 11.04
C THR A 36 0.33 3.65 12.27
N THR A 37 -0.28 3.55 13.45
CA THR A 37 0.41 3.30 14.71
C THR A 37 -0.26 2.13 15.40
N TYR A 38 0.53 1.21 15.96
CA TYR A 38 0.03 0.04 16.65
C TYR A 38 0.95 -0.39 17.80
N LYS A 39 0.44 -1.22 18.72
CA LYS A 39 1.29 -1.86 19.73
C LYS A 39 2.05 -3.00 19.07
N GLY A 40 3.36 -2.86 18.98
CA GLY A 40 4.27 -3.86 18.45
C GLY A 40 4.71 -4.84 19.53
N LEU A 41 4.75 -6.13 19.20
CA LEU A 41 5.45 -7.16 19.96
C LEU A 41 6.69 -7.60 19.16
N MET A 42 7.86 -7.51 19.76
CA MET A 42 9.11 -8.03 19.19
C MET A 42 9.65 -9.12 20.10
N VAL A 43 9.96 -10.28 19.55
CA VAL A 43 10.68 -11.35 20.24
C VAL A 43 12.03 -11.48 19.56
N LYS A 44 13.10 -11.09 20.25
CA LYS A 44 14.45 -11.01 19.67
C LYS A 44 15.36 -12.02 20.36
N ARG A 45 15.97 -12.93 19.58
CA ARG A 45 17.01 -13.83 20.11
C ARG A 45 18.33 -13.07 20.32
N GLU A 46 19.18 -13.60 21.20
CA GLU A 46 20.51 -13.00 21.50
C GLU A 46 21.39 -12.87 20.25
N ASP A 47 21.26 -13.80 19.29
CA ASP A 47 22.04 -13.84 18.05
C ASP A 47 21.43 -13.03 16.90
N GLU A 48 20.19 -12.52 17.06
CA GLU A 48 19.50 -11.79 16.01
C GLU A 48 19.87 -10.31 16.01
N THR A 49 20.25 -9.78 14.84
CA THR A 49 20.46 -8.34 14.68
C THR A 49 19.12 -7.60 14.49
N ILE A 50 18.20 -8.19 13.73
CA ILE A 50 16.88 -7.66 13.40
C ILE A 50 15.84 -8.73 13.74
N ALA A 51 14.72 -8.32 14.34
CA ALA A 51 13.57 -9.17 14.60
C ALA A 51 12.29 -8.47 14.13
N PRO A 52 11.30 -9.22 13.63
CA PRO A 52 10.03 -8.66 13.17
C PRO A 52 9.26 -8.02 14.33
N ILE A 53 8.48 -6.99 13.99
CA ILE A 53 7.57 -6.32 14.94
C ILE A 53 6.15 -6.70 14.57
N ILE A 54 5.48 -7.41 15.48
CA ILE A 54 4.17 -8.00 15.27
C ILE A 54 3.08 -7.03 15.71
N ASN A 55 2.08 -6.82 14.84
CA ASN A 55 0.97 -5.91 15.12
C ASN A 55 -0.06 -6.52 16.07
N MET A 56 0.05 -6.22 17.36
CA MET A 56 -0.85 -6.75 18.38
C MET A 56 -2.29 -6.29 18.22
N ASN A 57 -2.54 -5.15 17.58
CA ASN A 57 -3.90 -4.67 17.33
C ASN A 57 -4.65 -5.64 16.40
N GLN A 58 -3.97 -6.27 15.43
CA GLN A 58 -4.60 -7.25 14.53
C GLN A 58 -4.99 -8.54 15.27
N PHE A 59 -4.08 -9.07 16.10
CA PHE A 59 -4.37 -10.26 16.90
C PHE A 59 -5.47 -10.00 17.93
N TYR A 60 -5.52 -8.80 18.50
CA TYR A 60 -6.60 -8.43 19.42
C TYR A 60 -7.95 -8.36 18.72
N LYS A 61 -8.02 -7.75 17.53
CA LYS A 61 -9.26 -7.76 16.72
C LYS A 61 -9.70 -9.18 16.38
N ALA A 62 -8.76 -10.06 16.01
CA ALA A 62 -9.06 -11.47 15.76
C ALA A 62 -9.59 -12.17 17.01
N TYR A 63 -8.98 -11.92 18.18
CA TYR A 63 -9.44 -12.45 19.46
C TYR A 63 -10.87 -12.01 19.81
N GLN A 64 -11.23 -10.76 19.53
CA GLN A 64 -12.57 -10.23 19.84
C GLN A 64 -13.65 -10.71 18.88
N ASN A 65 -13.31 -10.88 17.60
CA ASN A 65 -14.31 -11.02 16.54
C ASN A 65 -14.45 -12.45 16.00
N GLN A 66 -13.50 -13.35 16.29
CA GLN A 66 -13.57 -14.73 15.79
C GLN A 66 -14.26 -15.65 16.81
N PRO A 67 -15.41 -16.27 16.45
CA PRO A 67 -16.08 -17.23 17.32
C PRO A 67 -15.14 -18.38 17.71
N GLY A 68 -15.02 -18.66 19.01
CA GLY A 68 -14.15 -19.72 19.53
C GLY A 68 -12.67 -19.37 19.61
N ALA A 69 -12.27 -18.11 19.38
CA ALA A 69 -10.90 -17.68 19.65
C ALA A 69 -10.58 -17.80 21.15
N THR A 70 -9.45 -18.44 21.46
CA THR A 70 -8.93 -18.59 22.82
C THR A 70 -7.54 -17.94 22.89
N MET A 71 -7.08 -17.61 24.10
CA MET A 71 -5.71 -17.11 24.25
C MET A 71 -4.68 -18.08 23.70
N GLU A 72 -4.88 -19.39 23.88
CA GLU A 72 -3.99 -20.42 23.34
C GLU A 72 -3.92 -20.38 21.80
N SER A 73 -5.05 -20.24 21.11
CA SER A 73 -5.04 -20.17 19.64
C SER A 73 -4.38 -18.89 19.14
N ILE A 74 -4.51 -17.78 19.87
CA ILE A 74 -3.78 -16.54 19.59
C ILE A 74 -2.27 -16.73 19.78
N TYR A 75 -1.83 -17.34 20.88
CA TYR A 75 -0.40 -17.59 21.11
C TYR A 75 0.23 -18.42 20.01
N ARG A 76 -0.44 -19.49 19.58
CA ARG A 76 0.03 -20.34 18.48
C ARG A 76 0.17 -19.55 17.18
N ARG A 77 -0.84 -18.75 16.82
CA ARG A 77 -0.77 -17.92 15.60
C ARG A 77 0.34 -16.88 15.66
N ILE A 78 0.57 -16.25 16.81
CA ILE A 78 1.68 -15.30 16.98
C ILE A 78 3.01 -16.05 16.87
N ALA A 79 3.15 -17.21 17.51
CA ALA A 79 4.34 -18.03 17.43
C ALA A 79 4.64 -18.47 15.98
N ASP A 80 3.62 -18.88 15.23
CA ASP A 80 3.74 -19.23 13.80
C ASP A 80 4.29 -18.05 12.99
N VAL A 81 3.75 -16.85 13.20
CA VAL A 81 4.26 -15.63 12.53
C VAL A 81 5.71 -15.32 12.90
N ILE A 82 6.10 -15.48 14.17
CA ILE A 82 7.50 -15.30 14.62
C ILE A 82 8.42 -16.28 13.90
N MET A 83 8.02 -17.56 13.86
CA MET A 83 8.82 -18.62 13.26
C MET A 83 8.96 -18.43 11.76
N GLU A 84 7.86 -18.16 11.04
CA GLU A 84 7.87 -17.93 9.59
C GLU A 84 8.74 -16.74 9.20
N ALA A 85 8.57 -15.60 9.89
CA ALA A 85 9.36 -14.40 9.62
C ALA A 85 10.87 -14.62 9.87
N SER A 86 11.24 -15.42 10.88
CA SER A 86 12.66 -15.72 11.16
C SER A 86 13.33 -16.60 10.10
N ILE A 87 12.55 -17.35 9.32
CA ILE A 87 13.06 -18.25 8.26
C ILE A 87 13.23 -17.50 6.93
N GLN A 88 12.36 -16.54 6.64
CA GLN A 88 12.28 -15.89 5.32
C GLN A 88 13.22 -14.69 5.14
N VAL A 89 13.62 -14.01 6.22
CA VAL A 89 14.40 -12.76 6.10
C VAL A 89 15.86 -13.06 5.77
N ASN A 90 16.24 -12.86 4.50
CA ASN A 90 17.64 -12.79 4.11
C ASN A 90 18.21 -11.41 4.49
N LEU A 91 18.79 -11.30 5.69
CA LEU A 91 19.39 -10.04 6.16
C LEU A 91 20.41 -9.44 5.18
N LYS A 92 21.09 -10.28 4.39
CA LYS A 92 22.06 -9.80 3.41
C LYS A 92 21.37 -9.04 2.26
N SER A 93 20.20 -9.48 1.79
CA SER A 93 19.49 -8.77 0.71
C SER A 93 18.96 -7.40 1.13
N ILE A 94 18.86 -7.16 2.44
CA ILE A 94 18.45 -5.88 3.01
C ILE A 94 19.66 -5.00 3.32
N MET A 95 20.69 -5.55 3.96
CA MET A 95 21.77 -4.74 4.54
C MET A 95 22.90 -4.44 3.55
N ASP A 96 23.04 -5.24 2.49
CA ASP A 96 24.01 -5.02 1.41
C ASP A 96 23.35 -4.20 0.29
N TYR A 97 23.78 -2.94 0.13
CA TYR A 97 23.16 -2.04 -0.85
C TYR A 97 23.26 -2.56 -2.29
N ASP A 98 24.35 -3.27 -2.63
CA ASP A 98 24.53 -3.80 -3.98
C ASP A 98 23.50 -4.87 -4.34
N ILE A 99 22.88 -5.49 -3.34
CA ILE A 99 21.76 -6.42 -3.52
C ILE A 99 20.42 -5.69 -3.33
N ALA A 100 20.33 -4.82 -2.32
CA ALA A 100 19.11 -4.13 -1.97
C ALA A 100 18.59 -3.25 -3.11
N LYS A 101 19.49 -2.58 -3.85
CA LYS A 101 19.15 -1.64 -4.93
C LYS A 101 18.28 -2.25 -6.03
N ASP A 102 18.45 -3.53 -6.32
CA ASP A 102 17.66 -4.24 -7.33
C ASP A 102 16.27 -4.68 -6.80
N ASN A 103 16.06 -4.58 -5.49
CA ASN A 103 14.82 -4.93 -4.78
C ASN A 103 14.12 -3.71 -4.17
N LEU A 104 14.55 -2.50 -4.52
CA LEU A 104 13.89 -1.27 -4.09
C LEU A 104 12.58 -1.07 -4.84
N PHE A 105 11.63 -0.41 -4.21
CA PHE A 105 10.44 0.09 -4.87
C PHE A 105 9.86 1.31 -4.16
N ILE A 106 9.03 2.08 -4.86
CA ILE A 106 8.38 3.26 -4.31
C ILE A 106 6.98 2.98 -3.78
N ARG A 107 6.55 3.77 -2.80
CA ARG A 107 5.14 3.91 -2.39
C ARG A 107 4.79 5.38 -2.20
N VAL A 108 3.51 5.69 -2.34
CA VAL A 108 2.97 7.03 -2.15
C VAL A 108 2.13 7.09 -0.88
N SER A 109 2.22 8.20 -0.16
CA SER A 109 1.41 8.48 1.02
C SER A 109 1.07 9.97 1.10
N SER A 110 0.09 10.32 1.93
CA SER A 110 -0.21 11.72 2.24
C SER A 110 0.97 12.37 2.95
N ALA A 111 1.51 13.47 2.41
CA ALA A 111 2.62 14.18 3.04
C ALA A 111 2.21 14.79 4.39
N GLU A 112 1.02 15.41 4.45
CA GLU A 112 0.51 16.05 5.67
C GLU A 112 0.30 15.03 6.80
N ARG A 113 -0.38 13.92 6.52
CA ARG A 113 -0.69 12.90 7.54
C ARG A 113 0.56 12.19 8.06
N ASN A 114 1.64 12.17 7.28
CA ASN A 114 2.89 11.50 7.63
C ASN A 114 4.03 12.45 8.00
N LYS A 115 3.78 13.76 8.13
CA LYS A 115 4.82 14.78 8.32
C LYS A 115 5.83 14.44 9.43
N ASP A 116 5.37 13.92 10.56
CA ASP A 116 6.23 13.59 11.70
C ASP A 116 7.17 12.41 11.40
N MET A 117 6.69 11.45 10.62
CA MET A 117 7.49 10.28 10.22
C MET A 117 8.47 10.64 9.10
N LEU A 118 8.03 11.48 8.15
CA LEU A 118 8.81 11.90 6.98
C LEU A 118 10.08 12.67 7.36
N VAL A 119 10.16 13.28 8.54
CA VAL A 119 11.40 13.88 9.08
C VAL A 119 12.56 12.88 9.13
N ASN A 120 12.27 11.58 9.33
CA ASN A 120 13.28 10.54 9.53
C ASN A 120 13.43 9.58 8.34
N VAL A 121 12.81 9.88 7.21
CA VAL A 121 12.68 8.98 6.06
C VAL A 121 13.05 9.75 4.78
N PRO A 122 13.94 9.23 3.92
CA PRO A 122 14.17 9.83 2.60
C PRO A 122 12.88 9.78 1.78
N HIS A 123 12.50 10.91 1.20
CA HIS A 123 11.28 11.04 0.40
C HIS A 123 11.42 12.16 -0.64
N GLN A 124 10.57 12.10 -1.67
CA GLN A 124 10.33 13.23 -2.56
C GLN A 124 8.87 13.67 -2.44
N LEU A 125 8.65 14.99 -2.53
CA LEU A 125 7.30 15.55 -2.59
C LEU A 125 6.86 15.71 -4.05
N LYS A 126 5.61 15.32 -4.31
CA LYS A 126 4.88 15.62 -5.53
C LYS A 126 3.54 16.21 -5.10
N GLU A 127 3.41 17.53 -5.20
CA GLU A 127 2.31 18.27 -4.56
C GLU A 127 2.24 17.93 -3.06
N ASP A 128 1.10 17.43 -2.59
CA ASP A 128 0.82 16.99 -1.23
C ASP A 128 1.02 15.48 -1.00
N LEU A 129 1.65 14.80 -1.96
CA LEU A 129 2.04 13.40 -1.87
C LEU A 129 3.52 13.25 -1.54
N ALA A 130 3.83 12.27 -0.69
CA ALA A 130 5.20 11.85 -0.39
C ALA A 130 5.49 10.49 -1.04
N ILE A 131 6.48 10.48 -1.94
CA ILE A 131 7.08 9.27 -2.50
C ILE A 131 8.15 8.78 -1.52
N THR A 132 8.00 7.56 -1.03
CA THR A 132 8.89 6.91 -0.06
C THR A 132 9.46 5.62 -0.62
N TYR A 133 10.62 5.20 -0.13
CA TYR A 133 11.38 4.07 -0.67
C TYR A 133 11.33 2.87 0.26
N HIS A 134 11.09 1.70 -0.31
CA HIS A 134 10.95 0.43 0.40
C HIS A 134 11.85 -0.60 -0.26
N VAL A 135 12.34 -1.56 0.52
CA VAL A 135 13.01 -2.76 0.01
C VAL A 135 12.08 -3.95 0.20
N ASP A 136 11.98 -4.80 -0.82
CA ASP A 136 11.29 -6.07 -0.72
C ASP A 136 12.10 -7.05 0.16
N VAL A 137 11.42 -7.67 1.11
CA VAL A 137 12.03 -8.56 2.11
C VAL A 137 11.51 -9.98 1.93
N SER A 138 10.24 -10.11 1.56
CA SER A 138 9.61 -11.40 1.31
C SER A 138 8.31 -11.15 0.54
N MET A 139 8.26 -11.55 -0.73
CA MET A 139 7.01 -11.67 -1.47
C MET A 139 6.63 -13.15 -1.53
N ASP A 140 5.58 -13.54 -0.81
CA ASP A 140 5.01 -14.89 -0.88
C ASP A 140 3.48 -14.84 -1.06
N GLU A 141 2.85 -16.02 -1.14
CA GLU A 141 1.39 -16.14 -1.28
C GLU A 141 0.60 -15.49 -0.12
N LYS A 142 1.25 -15.15 1.00
CA LYS A 142 0.64 -14.54 2.19
C LYS A 142 0.76 -13.01 2.22
N GLY A 143 1.54 -12.40 1.33
CA GLY A 143 1.58 -10.96 1.12
C GLY A 143 2.97 -10.36 0.89
N LEU A 144 3.03 -9.04 0.80
CA LEU A 144 4.24 -8.26 0.57
C LEU A 144 4.91 -7.85 1.89
N GLY A 145 5.91 -8.60 2.32
CA GLY A 145 6.86 -8.22 3.37
C GLY A 145 7.85 -7.19 2.84
N SER A 146 7.79 -5.97 3.36
CA SER A 146 8.64 -4.87 2.90
C SER A 146 9.10 -3.99 4.06
N MET A 147 10.30 -3.44 3.91
CA MET A 147 10.90 -2.53 4.88
C MET A 147 11.01 -1.13 4.30
N LEU A 148 10.57 -0.14 5.06
CA LEU A 148 10.77 1.27 4.72
C LEU A 148 12.24 1.64 4.96
N ILE A 149 12.88 2.27 3.98
CA ILE A 149 14.22 2.82 4.13
C ILE A 149 14.12 4.09 4.97
N ASN A 150 14.82 4.16 6.10
CA ASN A 150 14.91 5.35 6.93
C ASN A 150 16.28 6.03 6.78
N ASN A 151 16.45 7.21 7.39
CA ASN A 151 17.70 7.97 7.31
C ASN A 151 18.92 7.23 7.88
N ASP A 152 18.73 6.31 8.83
CA ASP A 152 19.83 5.55 9.42
C ASP A 152 20.30 4.43 8.49
N LEU A 153 19.38 3.72 7.85
CA LEU A 153 19.71 2.71 6.83
C LEU A 153 20.32 3.36 5.58
N LEU A 154 19.83 4.52 5.16
CA LEU A 154 20.44 5.31 4.09
C LEU A 154 21.91 5.66 4.40
N LYS A 155 22.18 6.14 5.63
CA LYS A 155 23.56 6.40 6.09
C LYS A 155 24.40 5.14 6.11
N GLN A 156 23.82 4.01 6.52
CA GLN A 156 24.51 2.72 6.55
C GLN A 156 24.86 2.22 5.15
N TYR A 157 23.98 2.42 4.17
CA TYR A 157 24.28 2.14 2.76
C TYR A 157 25.38 3.04 2.21
N GLY A 158 25.59 4.22 2.79
CA GLY A 158 26.62 5.16 2.35
C GLY A 158 26.29 5.84 1.02
N ILE A 159 24.99 5.98 0.71
CA ILE A 159 24.48 6.59 -0.53
C ILE A 159 23.71 7.89 -0.24
N THR A 160 23.42 8.66 -1.29
CA THR A 160 22.57 9.85 -1.20
C THR A 160 21.08 9.51 -1.38
N ALA A 161 20.20 10.42 -0.95
CA ALA A 161 18.77 10.25 -1.16
C ALA A 161 18.37 10.30 -2.64
N GLU A 162 19.13 11.07 -3.44
CA GLU A 162 18.97 11.15 -4.90
C GLU A 162 19.31 9.82 -5.57
N GLN A 163 20.43 9.19 -5.18
CA GLN A 163 20.79 7.89 -5.70
C GLN A 163 19.76 6.82 -5.31
N LEU A 164 19.30 6.83 -4.06
CA LEU A 164 18.22 5.93 -3.61
C LEU A 164 16.95 6.09 -4.46
N HIS A 165 16.59 7.34 -4.79
CA HIS A 165 15.42 7.63 -5.62
C HIS A 165 15.58 7.06 -7.03
N GLU A 166 16.71 7.32 -7.69
CA GLU A 166 16.98 6.84 -9.04
C GLU A 166 16.97 5.32 -9.12
N ASP A 167 17.64 4.65 -8.17
CA ASP A 167 17.70 3.19 -8.10
C ASP A 167 16.30 2.61 -7.85
N ALA A 168 15.54 3.17 -6.90
CA ALA A 168 14.17 2.74 -6.63
C ALA A 168 13.22 2.95 -7.83
N MET A 169 13.33 4.06 -8.55
CA MET A 169 12.52 4.33 -9.75
C MET A 169 12.81 3.32 -10.87
N LYS A 170 14.05 2.86 -10.97
CA LYS A 170 14.48 1.86 -11.96
C LYS A 170 14.00 0.45 -11.61
N SER A 171 14.07 0.06 -10.35
CA SER A 171 13.68 -1.29 -9.90
C SER A 171 12.17 -1.44 -9.68
N SER A 172 11.44 -0.37 -9.31
CA SER A 172 10.00 -0.43 -8.99
C SER A 172 9.13 -1.15 -10.04
N PRO A 173 9.27 -0.90 -11.36
CA PRO A 173 8.44 -1.57 -12.35
C PRO A 173 8.71 -3.07 -12.50
N HIS A 174 9.86 -3.56 -12.00
CA HIS A 174 10.21 -4.98 -12.02
C HIS A 174 9.69 -5.69 -10.77
N ILE A 175 9.77 -5.03 -9.60
CA ILE A 175 9.32 -5.58 -8.32
C ILE A 175 7.80 -5.49 -8.17
N MET A 176 7.24 -4.33 -8.54
CA MET A 176 5.82 -4.01 -8.40
C MET A 176 5.28 -3.60 -9.78
N ALA A 177 5.22 -4.58 -10.70
CA ALA A 177 4.85 -4.37 -12.09
C ALA A 177 3.54 -3.60 -12.23
N PRO A 178 3.50 -2.51 -13.03
CA PRO A 178 2.32 -1.69 -13.15
C PRO A 178 1.18 -2.44 -13.84
N GLU A 179 -0.05 -2.17 -13.42
CA GLU A 179 -1.27 -2.68 -14.02
C GLU A 179 -2.19 -1.48 -14.30
N VAL A 180 -2.67 -1.37 -15.53
CA VAL A 180 -3.63 -0.34 -15.94
C VAL A 180 -4.80 -0.99 -16.67
N PHE A 181 -6.02 -0.71 -16.23
CA PHE A 181 -7.23 -1.28 -16.84
C PHE A 181 -8.42 -0.33 -16.75
N SER A 182 -9.35 -0.44 -17.71
CA SER A 182 -10.61 0.29 -17.67
C SER A 182 -11.57 -0.35 -16.66
N LEU A 183 -12.18 0.46 -15.79
CA LEU A 183 -13.24 -0.01 -14.90
C LEU A 183 -14.44 -0.53 -15.69
N GLY A 184 -14.78 0.11 -16.82
CA GLY A 184 -15.87 -0.31 -17.69
C GLY A 184 -15.64 -1.71 -18.24
N ALA A 185 -14.47 -1.94 -18.84
CA ALA A 185 -14.11 -3.25 -19.39
C ALA A 185 -14.07 -4.35 -18.31
N MET A 186 -13.57 -4.03 -17.10
CA MET A 186 -13.56 -4.98 -15.98
C MET A 186 -15.00 -5.35 -15.54
N MET A 187 -15.90 -4.36 -15.47
CA MET A 187 -17.30 -4.61 -15.14
C MET A 187 -17.99 -5.45 -16.21
N GLU A 188 -17.75 -5.17 -17.50
CA GLU A 188 -18.25 -5.98 -18.62
C GLU A 188 -17.79 -7.43 -18.52
N GLU A 189 -16.49 -7.67 -18.26
CA GLU A 189 -15.94 -9.02 -18.10
C GLU A 189 -16.56 -9.76 -16.90
N MET A 190 -16.76 -9.08 -15.76
CA MET A 190 -17.42 -9.67 -14.60
C MET A 190 -18.85 -10.11 -14.93
N VAL A 191 -19.59 -9.26 -15.64
CA VAL A 191 -20.96 -9.57 -16.07
C VAL A 191 -20.98 -10.76 -17.02
N GLU A 192 -20.04 -10.83 -17.98
CA GLU A 192 -19.91 -11.97 -18.89
C GLU A 192 -19.64 -13.30 -18.18
N LYS A 193 -18.86 -13.28 -17.10
CA LYS A 193 -18.58 -14.49 -16.30
C LYS A 193 -19.78 -14.94 -15.46
N ASP A 194 -20.52 -14.00 -14.88
CA ASP A 194 -21.68 -14.30 -14.02
C ASP A 194 -22.99 -14.51 -14.81
N LEU A 195 -23.01 -14.11 -16.09
CA LEU A 195 -24.14 -14.26 -17.00
C LEU A 195 -24.69 -15.70 -17.02
N PHE A 196 -23.84 -16.73 -16.92
CA PHE A 196 -24.27 -18.14 -16.92
C PHE A 196 -25.16 -18.54 -15.71
N MET A 197 -25.15 -17.78 -14.63
CA MET A 197 -25.94 -18.06 -13.41
C MET A 197 -27.15 -17.13 -13.25
N MET A 198 -27.35 -16.18 -14.15
CA MET A 198 -28.41 -15.15 -14.06
C MET A 198 -29.58 -15.41 -15.01
N THR A 199 -30.78 -15.11 -14.55
CA THR A 199 -32.01 -15.08 -15.38
C THR A 199 -31.99 -13.94 -16.38
N SER A 200 -32.84 -14.01 -17.41
CA SER A 200 -32.93 -12.97 -18.45
C SER A 200 -33.29 -11.58 -17.88
N GLU A 201 -34.16 -11.52 -16.86
CA GLU A 201 -34.59 -10.27 -16.23
C GLU A 201 -33.47 -9.65 -15.38
N GLU A 202 -32.72 -10.46 -14.64
CA GLU A 202 -31.56 -9.99 -13.86
C GLU A 202 -30.46 -9.46 -14.78
N ARG A 203 -30.24 -10.09 -15.93
CA ARG A 203 -29.29 -9.62 -16.95
C ARG A 203 -29.70 -8.24 -17.50
N GLU A 204 -30.98 -8.04 -17.78
CA GLU A 204 -31.49 -6.77 -18.32
C GLU A 204 -31.36 -5.63 -17.29
N MET A 205 -31.70 -5.89 -16.02
CA MET A 205 -31.53 -4.92 -14.93
C MET A 205 -30.06 -4.57 -14.67
N LEU A 206 -29.16 -5.56 -14.71
CA LEU A 206 -27.72 -5.35 -14.56
C LEU A 206 -27.15 -4.54 -15.73
N GLN A 207 -27.53 -4.88 -16.97
CA GLN A 207 -27.13 -4.11 -18.15
C GLN A 207 -27.63 -2.67 -18.12
N GLU A 208 -28.87 -2.44 -17.67
CA GLU A 208 -29.40 -1.08 -17.53
C GLU A 208 -28.65 -0.29 -16.44
N SER A 209 -28.28 -0.95 -15.34
CA SER A 209 -27.49 -0.34 -14.26
C SER A 209 -26.08 0.04 -14.74
N ILE A 210 -25.42 -0.82 -15.51
CA ILE A 210 -24.10 -0.56 -16.10
C ILE A 210 -24.17 0.56 -17.15
N ARG A 211 -25.22 0.57 -17.98
CA ARG A 211 -25.46 1.67 -18.93
C ARG A 211 -25.71 3.00 -18.22
N LYS A 212 -26.42 2.98 -17.09
CA LYS A 212 -26.60 4.17 -16.23
C LYS A 212 -25.29 4.60 -15.57
N SER A 213 -24.38 3.66 -15.30
CA SER A 213 -23.01 3.94 -14.84
C SER A 213 -22.01 4.21 -15.97
N ALA A 214 -22.45 4.62 -17.17
CA ALA A 214 -21.55 4.90 -18.30
C ALA A 214 -20.47 5.97 -18.04
N GLN A 215 -20.62 6.77 -16.97
CA GLN A 215 -19.55 7.63 -16.47
C GLN A 215 -18.42 6.83 -15.79
N MET A 216 -18.73 5.75 -15.06
CA MET A 216 -17.72 4.89 -14.42
C MET A 216 -16.88 4.13 -15.44
N SER A 217 -17.46 3.77 -16.60
CA SER A 217 -16.73 3.09 -17.68
C SER A 217 -15.68 3.96 -18.38
N SER A 218 -15.65 5.27 -18.08
CA SER A 218 -14.62 6.18 -18.59
C SER A 218 -13.36 6.24 -17.72
N PHE A 219 -13.39 5.65 -16.51
CA PHE A 219 -12.25 5.63 -15.62
C PHE A 219 -11.30 4.47 -15.91
N PHE A 220 -10.02 4.75 -15.77
CA PHE A 220 -8.94 3.78 -15.77
C PHE A 220 -8.36 3.68 -14.37
N VAL A 221 -8.05 2.47 -13.92
CA VAL A 221 -7.32 2.22 -12.68
C VAL A 221 -5.84 2.14 -13.02
N VAL A 222 -5.01 2.82 -12.24
CA VAL A 222 -3.55 2.67 -12.24
C VAL A 222 -3.15 2.06 -10.90
N THR A 223 -2.60 0.85 -10.95
CA THR A 223 -2.15 0.10 -9.78
C THR A 223 -0.92 -0.75 -10.13
N ASN A 224 -0.61 -1.75 -9.32
CA ASN A 224 0.39 -2.79 -9.63
C ASN A 224 -0.26 -4.17 -9.56
N GLN A 225 0.42 -5.18 -10.10
CA GLN A 225 -0.10 -6.56 -10.15
C GLN A 225 -0.42 -7.16 -8.77
N GLN A 226 0.21 -6.64 -7.70
CA GLN A 226 -0.05 -7.05 -6.32
C GLN A 226 -1.25 -6.33 -5.72
N ARG A 227 -1.71 -5.23 -6.32
CA ARG A 227 -2.74 -4.30 -5.83
C ARG A 227 -2.48 -3.80 -4.42
N ILE A 228 -1.20 -3.71 -4.05
CA ILE A 228 -0.73 -3.26 -2.73
C ILE A 228 0.22 -2.08 -2.92
N GLY A 229 -0.15 -0.91 -2.40
CA GLY A 229 0.66 0.30 -2.55
C GLY A 229 0.79 0.77 -4.00
N GLY A 230 -0.11 0.34 -4.90
CA GLY A 230 -0.02 0.52 -6.34
C GLY A 230 -0.25 1.94 -6.84
N ALA A 231 -0.72 2.87 -5.99
CA ALA A 231 -0.80 4.27 -6.36
C ALA A 231 0.56 4.87 -6.75
N GLY A 232 1.66 4.27 -6.26
CA GLY A 232 3.02 4.62 -6.67
C GLY A 232 3.33 4.33 -8.14
N ALA A 233 2.64 3.37 -8.77
CA ALA A 233 2.87 3.00 -10.17
C ALA A 233 2.67 4.16 -11.14
N LEU A 234 1.79 5.11 -10.80
CA LEU A 234 1.57 6.34 -11.56
C LEU A 234 2.87 7.15 -11.74
N PHE A 235 3.78 7.11 -10.77
CA PHE A 235 5.04 7.87 -10.78
C PHE A 235 6.22 7.10 -11.37
N TYR A 236 5.99 5.90 -11.91
CA TYR A 236 7.04 5.16 -12.60
C TYR A 236 7.52 5.92 -13.86
N PRO A 237 8.78 5.72 -14.27
CA PRO A 237 9.31 6.36 -15.48
C PRO A 237 8.37 6.18 -16.68
N LYS A 238 8.01 7.31 -17.31
CA LYS A 238 7.12 7.41 -18.49
C LYS A 238 5.68 6.93 -18.30
N MET A 239 5.24 6.57 -17.09
CA MET A 239 3.87 6.06 -16.90
C MET A 239 2.81 7.10 -17.30
N MET A 240 2.93 8.33 -16.80
CA MET A 240 2.01 9.42 -17.14
C MET A 240 2.04 9.76 -18.64
N ASP A 241 3.23 9.82 -19.24
CA ASP A 241 3.38 10.09 -20.67
C ASP A 241 2.70 9.01 -21.52
N ASN A 242 2.96 7.74 -21.21
CA ASN A 242 2.35 6.60 -21.91
C ASN A 242 0.83 6.58 -21.75
N LEU A 243 0.31 6.94 -20.57
CA LEU A 243 -1.14 7.11 -20.36
C LEU A 243 -1.69 8.20 -21.26
N GLY A 244 -1.03 9.36 -21.33
CA GLY A 244 -1.42 10.45 -22.23
C GLY A 244 -1.46 10.04 -23.70
N GLU A 245 -0.46 9.29 -24.17
CA GLU A 245 -0.40 8.76 -25.53
C GLU A 245 -1.55 7.80 -25.84
N VAL A 246 -1.89 6.91 -24.89
CA VAL A 246 -2.99 5.94 -25.05
C VAL A 246 -4.35 6.61 -25.01
N LEU A 247 -4.53 7.58 -24.10
CA LEU A 247 -5.80 8.29 -23.92
C LEU A 247 -6.04 9.34 -25.01
N GLY A 248 -4.98 9.91 -25.59
CA GLY A 248 -5.07 10.94 -26.62
C GLY A 248 -5.56 12.30 -26.12
N HIS A 249 -5.61 12.49 -24.80
CA HIS A 249 -6.11 13.68 -24.12
C HIS A 249 -5.27 13.95 -22.88
N ASP A 250 -5.26 15.21 -22.44
CA ASP A 250 -4.98 15.51 -21.04
C ASP A 250 -6.00 14.82 -20.14
N TYR A 251 -5.66 14.61 -18.88
CA TYR A 251 -6.50 13.81 -18.01
C TYR A 251 -6.40 14.20 -16.54
N PHE A 252 -7.50 13.95 -15.83
CA PHE A 252 -7.57 14.05 -14.39
C PHE A 252 -7.05 12.78 -13.75
N ILE A 253 -6.43 12.95 -12.58
CA ILE A 253 -5.95 11.86 -11.73
C ILE A 253 -6.62 12.03 -10.35
N LEU A 254 -7.37 11.02 -9.95
CA LEU A 254 -8.12 11.00 -8.71
C LEU A 254 -7.48 9.98 -7.76
N PRO A 255 -6.98 10.41 -6.59
CA PRO A 255 -6.47 9.50 -5.58
C PRO A 255 -7.60 8.69 -4.95
N SER A 256 -7.71 7.42 -5.35
CA SER A 256 -8.66 6.47 -4.75
C SER A 256 -8.15 5.97 -3.40
N SER A 257 -6.89 5.51 -3.34
CA SER A 257 -6.24 5.12 -2.09
C SER A 257 -4.72 5.01 -2.26
N ILE A 258 -3.99 4.60 -1.21
CA ILE A 258 -2.58 4.20 -1.35
C ILE A 258 -2.38 3.02 -2.32
N HIS A 259 -3.44 2.25 -2.62
CA HIS A 259 -3.37 1.05 -3.45
C HIS A 259 -3.54 1.32 -4.95
N GLU A 260 -4.18 2.43 -5.32
CA GLU A 260 -4.51 2.72 -6.72
C GLU A 260 -4.88 4.20 -6.93
N MET A 261 -4.66 4.67 -8.16
CA MET A 261 -5.13 5.96 -8.64
C MET A 261 -6.16 5.73 -9.75
N LEU A 262 -7.17 6.57 -9.83
CA LEU A 262 -8.10 6.59 -10.97
C LEU A 262 -7.69 7.67 -11.95
N VAL A 263 -7.84 7.40 -13.24
CA VAL A 263 -7.53 8.31 -14.34
C VAL A 263 -8.79 8.51 -15.18
N LEU A 264 -9.08 9.76 -15.52
CA LEU A 264 -10.22 10.14 -16.34
C LEU A 264 -9.76 11.10 -17.45
N PRO A 265 -9.88 10.73 -18.74
CA PRO A 265 -9.61 11.64 -19.84
C PRO A 265 -10.45 12.91 -19.74
N ASP A 266 -9.82 14.07 -19.92
CA ASP A 266 -10.55 15.34 -19.96
C ASP A 266 -11.19 15.53 -21.34
N ASN A 267 -12.50 15.36 -21.37
CA ASN A 267 -13.34 15.60 -22.54
C ASN A 267 -14.28 16.81 -22.36
N GLY A 268 -14.04 17.64 -21.33
CA GLY A 268 -14.80 18.83 -21.00
C GLY A 268 -16.20 18.58 -20.44
N LYS A 269 -16.55 17.33 -20.09
CA LYS A 269 -17.89 16.99 -19.55
C LYS A 269 -17.99 17.07 -18.03
N ILE A 270 -16.88 16.89 -17.32
CA ILE A 270 -16.86 16.88 -15.85
C ILE A 270 -15.78 17.85 -15.40
N SER A 271 -16.14 18.77 -14.52
CA SER A 271 -15.21 19.76 -13.97
C SER A 271 -14.32 19.18 -12.88
N ALA A 272 -13.17 19.81 -12.64
CA ALA A 272 -12.29 19.47 -11.53
C ALA A 272 -12.99 19.55 -10.16
N ASP A 273 -13.93 20.49 -9.98
CA ASP A 273 -14.68 20.66 -8.74
C ASP A 273 -15.66 19.51 -8.49
N GLU A 274 -16.36 19.04 -9.53
CA GLU A 274 -17.22 17.84 -9.43
C GLU A 274 -16.41 16.59 -9.07
N LEU A 275 -15.24 16.42 -9.68
CA LEU A 275 -14.33 15.31 -9.36
C LEU A 275 -13.80 15.42 -7.92
N ARG A 276 -13.46 16.62 -7.46
CA ARG A 276 -12.99 16.84 -6.09
C ARG A 276 -14.07 16.53 -5.06
N MET A 277 -15.32 16.91 -5.33
CA MET A 277 -16.46 16.53 -4.49
C MET A 277 -16.60 15.00 -4.41
N MET A 278 -16.49 14.30 -5.54
CA MET A 278 -16.55 12.83 -5.59
C MET A 278 -15.44 12.20 -4.74
N VAL A 279 -14.18 12.62 -4.92
CA VAL A 279 -13.06 12.09 -4.12
C VAL A 279 -13.29 12.35 -2.63
N THR A 280 -13.70 13.55 -2.25
CA THR A 280 -13.95 13.93 -0.85
C THR A 280 -15.03 13.03 -0.22
N GLU A 281 -16.14 12.80 -0.93
CA GLU A 281 -17.25 11.97 -0.44
C GLU A 281 -16.84 10.51 -0.28
N VAL A 282 -16.16 9.94 -1.28
CA VAL A 282 -15.67 8.55 -1.26
C VAL A 282 -14.64 8.38 -0.14
N ASN A 283 -13.71 9.32 0.02
CA ASN A 283 -12.75 9.29 1.11
C ASN A 283 -13.46 9.32 2.47
N ALA A 284 -14.44 10.20 2.66
CA ALA A 284 -15.14 10.32 3.93
C ALA A 284 -15.91 9.05 4.32
N THR A 285 -16.48 8.34 3.34
CA THR A 285 -17.46 7.27 3.58
C THR A 285 -16.94 5.85 3.35
N GLN A 286 -16.06 5.64 2.37
CA GLN A 286 -15.65 4.31 1.90
C GLN A 286 -14.17 3.99 2.14
N VAL A 287 -13.29 4.98 2.17
CA VAL A 287 -11.84 4.74 2.29
C VAL A 287 -11.40 4.80 3.75
N SER A 288 -10.63 3.80 4.19
CA SER A 288 -10.12 3.80 5.56
C SER A 288 -9.12 4.96 5.78
N PRO A 289 -9.08 5.61 6.97
CA PRO A 289 -8.16 6.73 7.20
C PRO A 289 -6.68 6.44 6.92
N ALA A 290 -6.25 5.17 7.05
CA ALA A 290 -4.88 4.74 6.79
C ALA A 290 -4.55 4.56 5.29
N GLU A 291 -5.56 4.54 4.43
CA GLU A 291 -5.43 4.36 2.99
C GLU A 291 -5.68 5.66 2.21
N ARG A 292 -6.13 6.73 2.86
CA ARG A 292 -6.41 8.03 2.23
C ARG A 292 -5.12 8.77 1.86
N LEU A 293 -5.06 9.28 0.63
CA LEU A 293 -3.98 10.11 0.14
C LEU A 293 -4.29 11.61 0.31
N THR A 294 -5.28 12.11 -0.44
CA THR A 294 -5.76 13.50 -0.39
C THR A 294 -7.20 13.55 -0.87
N ASP A 295 -7.89 14.65 -0.57
CA ASP A 295 -9.21 14.97 -1.13
C ASP A 295 -9.11 15.78 -2.43
N ASP A 296 -7.89 16.15 -2.84
CA ASP A 296 -7.61 16.87 -4.08
C ASP A 296 -7.60 15.97 -5.31
N VAL A 297 -7.79 16.62 -6.47
CA VAL A 297 -7.68 16.03 -7.81
C VAL A 297 -6.47 16.64 -8.49
N TYR A 298 -5.73 15.83 -9.22
CA TYR A 298 -4.61 16.28 -10.03
C TYR A 298 -4.96 16.29 -11.52
N TYR A 299 -4.15 17.01 -12.28
CA TYR A 299 -4.24 17.10 -13.73
C TYR A 299 -2.87 16.83 -14.34
N PHE A 300 -2.87 16.11 -15.46
CA PHE A 300 -1.68 15.91 -16.27
C PHE A 300 -1.86 16.55 -17.64
N ASP A 301 -1.04 17.55 -17.92
CA ASP A 301 -0.93 18.19 -19.23
C ASP A 301 0.06 17.40 -20.09
N THR A 302 -0.47 16.72 -21.10
CA THR A 302 0.28 15.84 -22.01
C THR A 302 1.21 16.61 -22.94
N LYS A 303 0.90 17.88 -23.23
CA LYS A 303 1.70 18.72 -24.11
C LYS A 303 2.94 19.25 -23.40
N ASN A 304 2.80 19.67 -22.16
CA ASN A 304 3.89 20.23 -21.35
C ASN A 304 4.57 19.18 -20.47
N HIS A 305 4.02 17.97 -20.39
CA HIS A 305 4.48 16.88 -19.52
C HIS A 305 4.51 17.28 -18.04
N THR A 306 3.46 17.98 -17.59
CA THR A 306 3.37 18.52 -16.23
C THR A 306 2.24 17.90 -15.43
N PHE A 307 2.57 17.43 -14.23
CA PHE A 307 1.65 17.00 -13.18
C PHE A 307 1.48 18.11 -12.14
N GLY A 308 0.24 18.41 -11.75
CA GLY A 308 -0.07 19.36 -10.69
C GLY A 308 -1.50 19.23 -10.19
N LYS A 309 -1.87 20.02 -9.17
CA LYS A 309 -3.28 20.07 -8.71
C LYS A 309 -4.17 20.62 -9.81
N ALA A 310 -5.33 19.99 -10.02
CA ALA A 310 -6.33 20.49 -10.94
C ALA A 310 -6.86 21.84 -10.41
N GLU A 311 -6.69 22.89 -11.21
CA GLU A 311 -7.15 24.23 -10.85
C GLU A 311 -8.68 24.28 -10.74
N ARG A 312 -9.18 25.18 -9.88
CA ARG A 312 -10.59 25.54 -9.84
C ARG A 312 -10.87 26.44 -11.03
N VAL A 313 -11.49 25.93 -12.07
CA VAL A 313 -11.96 26.71 -13.23
C VAL A 313 -13.33 27.28 -12.92
#